data_AF-A0A1H8JH54-F1
#
_entry.id   AF-A0A1H8JH54-F1
#
_cell.length_a   1.000
_cell.length_b   1.000
_cell.length_c   1.000
_cell.angle_alpha   90.00
_cell.angle_beta   90.00
_cell.angle_gamma   90.00
#
_symmetry.space_group_name_H-M   'P 1'
#
loop_
_entity.id
_entity.type
_entity.pdbx_description
1 polymer ?
#
loop_
_entity_poly.entity_id
_entity_poly.type
_entity_poly.pdbx_seq_one_letter_code
_entity_poly.pdbx_strand_id
1 'polypeptide(L)'
;MKISYEIKTMNEFKKLPLICNLGIILFYLGAVCFSVSVLSRMFEIEFLNQVNGIPYSIGMMLFGFVITILFDKDRAKKTKVGKMRPH
;
A
#
# COMPACT_ATOMS: atom_id res chain seq x y z
N MET A 1 2.57 -13.87 15.81
CA MET A 1 3.28 -14.04 14.52
C MET A 1 3.32 -12.68 13.83
N LYS A 2 4.50 -12.11 13.55
CA LYS A 2 4.62 -10.79 12.89
C LYS A 2 5.08 -11.02 11.45
N ILE A 3 4.13 -11.00 10.51
CA ILE A 3 4.42 -11.07 9.08
C ILE A 3 4.81 -9.65 8.66
N SER A 4 6.10 -9.32 8.63
CA SER A 4 6.56 -8.06 8.06
C SER A 4 6.93 -8.26 6.59
N TYR A 5 6.20 -7.57 5.72
CA TYR A 5 6.58 -7.42 4.32
C TYR A 5 7.45 -6.18 4.23
N GLU A 6 8.77 -6.36 4.31
CA GLU A 6 9.73 -5.28 4.16
C GLU A 6 10.46 -5.47 2.82
N ILE A 7 10.15 -4.60 1.85
CA ILE A 7 11.05 -4.39 0.71
C ILE A 7 12.20 -3.55 1.28
N LYS A 8 13.38 -4.15 1.47
CA LYS A 8 14.49 -3.51 2.18
C LYS A 8 15.41 -2.72 1.26
N THR A 9 15.39 -3.02 -0.04
CA THR A 9 16.32 -2.41 -0.99
C THR A 9 15.67 -2.08 -2.34
N MET A 10 16.20 -1.05 -3.01
CA MET A 10 15.75 -0.61 -4.33
C MET A 10 15.93 -1.69 -5.42
N ASN A 11 16.90 -2.60 -5.23
CA ASN A 11 17.12 -3.74 -6.12
C ASN A 11 16.03 -4.82 -5.99
N GLU A 12 15.44 -5.00 -4.80
CA GLU A 12 14.28 -5.89 -4.61
C GLU A 12 13.04 -5.31 -5.27
N PHE A 13 12.90 -3.98 -5.26
CA PHE A 13 11.82 -3.28 -5.96
C PHE A 13 11.93 -3.45 -7.49
N LYS A 14 13.13 -3.29 -8.07
CA LYS A 14 13.35 -3.51 -9.52
C LYS A 14 13.09 -4.95 -9.97
N LYS A 15 13.22 -5.93 -9.08
CA LYS A 15 12.93 -7.34 -9.36
C LYS A 15 11.43 -7.68 -9.29
N LEU A 16 10.59 -6.77 -8.79
CA LEU A 16 9.16 -7.01 -8.74
C LEU A 16 8.57 -7.05 -10.15
N PRO A 17 7.57 -7.92 -10.38
CA PRO A 17 6.76 -7.87 -11.59
C PRO A 17 6.18 -6.47 -11.78
N LEU A 18 6.08 -6.03 -13.04
CA LEU A 18 5.62 -4.69 -13.39
C LEU A 18 4.24 -4.35 -12.79
N ILE A 19 3.37 -5.37 -12.67
CA ILE A 19 2.05 -5.25 -12.05
C ILE A 19 2.11 -5.01 -10.53
N CYS A 20 3.12 -5.52 -9.83
CA CYS A 20 3.34 -5.23 -8.41
C CYS A 20 3.78 -3.77 -8.22
N ASN A 21 4.62 -3.24 -9.11
CA ASN A 21 5.03 -1.84 -9.10
C ASN A 21 3.82 -0.93 -9.34
N LEU A 22 2.93 -1.29 -10.26
CA LEU A 22 1.65 -0.59 -10.45
C LEU A 22 0.77 -0.63 -9.20
N GLY A 23 0.68 -1.79 -8.53
CA GLY A 23 -0.05 -1.92 -7.27
C GLY A 23 0.53 -1.01 -6.16
N ILE A 24 1.86 -0.91 -6.08
CA ILE A 24 2.54 -0.03 -5.12
C ILE A 24 2.29 1.45 -5.45
N ILE A 25 2.35 1.82 -6.73
CA ILE A 25 2.03 3.18 -7.19
C ILE A 25 0.58 3.53 -6.84
N LEU A 26 -0.37 2.64 -7.12
CA LEU A 26 -1.78 2.80 -6.76
C LEU A 26 -1.97 2.96 -5.25
N PHE A 27 -1.24 2.18 -4.45
CA PHE A 27 -1.26 2.29 -3.00
C PHE A 27 -0.81 3.68 -2.53
N TYR A 28 0.34 4.17 -3.03
CA TYR A 28 0.84 5.50 -2.68
C TYR A 28 -0.08 6.62 -3.17
N LEU A 29 -0.65 6.49 -4.38
CA LEU A 29 -1.61 7.46 -4.90
C LEU A 29 -2.83 7.55 -3.98
N GLY A 30 -3.36 6.40 -3.56
CA GLY A 30 -4.44 6.33 -2.58
C GLY A 30 -4.08 6.97 -1.24
N ALA A 31 -2.85 6.78 -0.74
CA ALA A 31 -2.38 7.40 0.50
C ALA A 31 -2.27 8.93 0.40
N VAL A 32 -1.82 9.45 -0.75
CA VAL A 32 -1.80 10.90 -1.03
C VAL A 32 -3.23 11.45 -1.08
N CYS A 33 -4.13 10.81 -1.83
CA CYS A 33 -5.54 11.20 -1.88
C CYS A 33 -6.21 11.16 -0.51
N PHE A 34 -5.90 10.17 0.32
CA PHE A 34 -6.40 10.08 1.70
C PHE A 34 -5.92 11.27 2.53
N SER A 35 -4.62 11.57 2.46
CA SER A 35 -4.01 12.69 3.20
C SER A 35 -4.63 14.03 2.79
N VAL A 36 -4.81 14.25 1.47
CA VAL A 36 -5.49 15.44 0.95
C VAL A 36 -6.95 15.50 1.42
N SER A 37 -7.68 14.39 1.41
CA SER A 37 -9.08 14.32 1.86
C SER A 37 -9.23 14.58 3.36
N VAL A 38 -8.25 14.20 4.17
CA VAL A 38 -8.22 14.49 5.60
C VAL A 38 -7.92 15.97 5.83
N LEU A 39 -6.90 16.51 5.16
CA LEU A 39 -6.54 17.92 5.27
C LEU A 39 -7.67 18.83 4.78
N SER A 40 -8.33 18.50 3.67
CA SER A 40 -9.46 19.29 3.16
C SER A 40 -10.63 19.35 4.14
N ARG A 41 -10.87 18.26 4.90
CA ARG A 41 -11.85 18.24 5.98
C ARG A 41 -11.41 19.08 7.18
N MET A 42 -10.12 19.02 7.55
CA MET A 42 -9.59 19.81 8.65
C MET A 42 -9.64 21.32 8.39
N PHE A 43 -9.46 21.74 7.13
CA PHE A 43 -9.48 23.15 6.72
C PHE A 43 -10.83 23.59 6.11
N GLU A 44 -11.88 22.77 6.24
CA GLU A 44 -13.24 23.06 5.74
C GLU A 44 -13.28 23.53 4.27
N ILE A 45 -12.42 22.97 3.41
CA ILE A 45 -12.35 23.35 1.98
C ILE A 45 -13.58 22.79 1.25
N GLU A 46 -14.60 23.64 1.06
CA GLU A 46 -15.91 23.26 0.51
C GLU A 46 -15.83 22.49 -0.81
N PHE A 47 -14.98 22.91 -1.75
CA PHE A 47 -14.85 22.28 -3.08
C PHE A 47 -14.41 20.81 -3.00
N LEU A 48 -13.54 20.46 -2.05
CA LEU A 48 -13.02 19.11 -1.88
C LEU A 48 -13.86 18.26 -0.93
N ASN A 49 -14.68 18.88 -0.08
CA ASN A 49 -15.54 18.20 0.89
C ASN A 49 -16.89 17.76 0.31
N GLN A 50 -17.25 18.20 -0.89
CA GLN A 50 -18.46 17.75 -1.59
C GLN A 50 -18.47 16.25 -1.89
N VAL A 51 -17.30 15.65 -2.11
CA VAL A 51 -17.14 14.22 -2.35
C VAL A 51 -16.49 13.60 -1.14
N ASN A 52 -17.07 12.50 -0.62
CA ASN A 52 -16.47 11.76 0.48
C ASN A 52 -15.23 10.99 -0.03
N GLY A 53 -14.11 11.68 -0.23
CA GLY A 53 -12.87 11.15 -0.84
C GLY A 53 -12.12 10.12 0.02
N ILE A 54 -12.42 10.08 1.32
CA ILE A 54 -11.80 9.15 2.28
C ILE A 54 -12.04 7.67 1.90
N PRO A 55 -13.29 7.18 1.78
CA PRO A 55 -13.56 5.79 1.42
C PRO A 55 -12.96 5.39 0.06
N TYR A 56 -12.98 6.27 -0.94
CA TYR A 56 -12.35 6.02 -2.23
C TYR A 56 -10.83 5.84 -2.13
N SER A 57 -10.19 6.69 -1.33
CA SER A 57 -8.75 6.63 -1.10
C SER A 57 -8.35 5.34 -0.38
N ILE A 58 -9.12 4.93 0.64
CA ILE A 58 -8.94 3.64 1.32
C ILE A 58 -9.12 2.48 0.35
N GLY A 59 -10.14 2.54 -0.52
CA GLY A 59 -10.38 1.53 -1.55
C GLY A 59 -9.21 1.38 -2.51
N MET A 60 -8.67 2.49 -3.03
CA MET A 60 -7.47 2.48 -3.88
C MET A 60 -6.26 1.89 -3.18
N MET A 61 -6.04 2.25 -1.90
CA MET A 61 -4.95 1.68 -1.11
C MET A 61 -5.09 0.15 -0.99
N LEU A 62 -6.26 -0.33 -0.56
CA LEU A 62 -6.51 -1.76 -0.41
C LEU A 62 -6.34 -2.51 -1.74
N PHE A 63 -6.87 -1.95 -2.83
CA PHE A 63 -6.75 -2.55 -4.16
C PHE A 63 -5.30 -2.63 -4.63
N GLY A 64 -4.54 -1.54 -4.50
CA GLY A 64 -3.11 -1.52 -4.83
C GLY A 64 -2.32 -2.53 -4.01
N PHE A 65 -2.60 -2.62 -2.70
CA PHE A 65 -1.99 -3.60 -1.80
C PHE A 65 -2.30 -5.05 -2.20
N VAL A 66 -3.56 -5.34 -2.52
CA VAL A 66 -4.00 -6.67 -2.97
C VAL A 66 -3.29 -7.05 -4.27
N ILE A 67 -3.21 -6.14 -5.26
CA ILE A 67 -2.46 -6.39 -6.49
C ILE A 67 -1.00 -6.71 -6.20
N THR A 68 -0.33 -5.89 -5.38
CA THR A 68 1.08 -6.12 -5.04
C THR A 68 1.28 -7.47 -4.38
N ILE A 69 0.37 -7.87 -3.48
CA ILE A 69 0.42 -9.17 -2.79
C ILE A 69 0.19 -10.34 -3.73
N LEU A 70 -0.85 -10.30 -4.56
CA LEU A 70 -1.24 -11.43 -5.40
C LEU A 70 -0.21 -11.75 -6.46
N PHE A 71 0.45 -10.71 -6.99
CA PHE A 71 1.37 -10.86 -8.11
C PHE A 71 2.85 -10.93 -7.70
N ASP A 72 3.20 -10.72 -6.43
CA ASP A 72 4.57 -10.90 -5.96
C ASP A 72 4.91 -12.39 -5.87
N LYS A 73 5.41 -12.95 -6.98
CA LYS A 73 5.75 -14.38 -7.13
C LYS A 73 6.81 -14.85 -6.12
N ASP A 74 7.64 -13.95 -5.60
CA ASP A 74 8.66 -14.25 -4.58
C ASP A 74 8.21 -13.90 -3.15
N ARG A 75 6.91 -13.59 -2.94
CA ARG A 75 6.38 -13.20 -1.63
C ARG A 75 6.74 -14.22 -0.55
N ALA A 76 6.64 -15.51 -0.82
CA ALA A 76 6.97 -16.58 0.13
C ALA A 76 8.46 -16.63 0.52
N LYS A 77 9.37 -16.19 -0.37
CA LYS A 77 10.82 -16.07 -0.06
C LYS A 77 11.13 -14.79 0.73
N LYS A 78 10.40 -13.70 0.46
CA LYS A 78 10.60 -12.38 1.10
C LYS A 78 9.89 -12.26 2.45
N THR A 79 8.74 -12.91 2.61
CA THR A 79 8.14 -13.15 3.93
C THR A 79 8.98 -14.20 4.63
N LYS A 80 10.10 -13.76 5.23
CA LYS A 80 10.76 -14.54 6.27
C LYS A 80 9.76 -14.68 7.39
N VAL A 81 9.06 -15.82 7.43
CA VAL A 81 8.47 -16.32 8.66
C VAL A 81 9.66 -16.44 9.61
N GLY A 82 9.81 -15.46 10.51
CA GLY A 82 10.89 -15.51 11.48
C GLY A 82 10.81 -16.87 12.16
N LYS A 83 11.89 -17.65 12.14
CA LYS A 83 11.95 -18.93 12.86
C LYS A 83 11.35 -18.67 14.24
N MET A 84 10.26 -19.36 14.55
CA MET A 84 9.69 -19.36 15.89
C MET A 84 10.82 -19.82 16.80
N ARG A 85 11.42 -18.89 17.55
CA ARG A 85 12.44 -19.28 18.53
C ARG A 85 11.72 -20.17 19.53
N PRO A 86 12.13 -21.43 19.72
CA PRO A 86 11.61 -22.22 20.81
C PRO A 86 12.03 -21.53 22.11
N HIS A 87 11.06 -21.02 22.84
CA HIS A 87 11.21 -20.66 24.24
C HIS A 87 10.17 -21.45 25.01
#